data_AF-A0A1G6MU94-F1
#
_entry.id   AF-A0A1G6MU94-F1
#
_cell.length_a   1.000
_cell.length_b   1.000
_cell.length_c   1.000
_cell.angle_alpha   90.00
_cell.angle_beta   90.00
_cell.angle_gamma   90.00
#
_symmetry.space_group_name_H-M   'P 1'
#
loop_
_entity.id
_entity.type
_entity.pdbx_description
1 polymer ?
#
loop_
_entity_poly.entity_id
_entity_poly.type
_entity_poly.pdbx_seq_one_letter_code
_entity_poly.pdbx_strand_id
1 'polypeptide(L)'
;MKIYQINIVKTSIFVVVFYLLYLSSQYIRLAPTIIPILTPISILYLDKKYGFIFSVSYMFLLFISGFQIQSLSIFFLFLLPLILFKNLKKFLVYAIIALILSILNYYIIFEFFTELIPQFILNNALLKIFGYIAYYVFLLAYPFLLNRLKMEIDNIINKYMGQKGD
;
A
#
# COMPACT_ATOMS: atom_id res chain seq x y z
N MET A 1 -27.44 8.31 8.61
CA MET A 1 -26.63 8.39 9.86
C MET A 1 -25.96 7.05 10.22
N LYS A 2 -26.66 5.91 10.23
CA LYS A 2 -26.09 4.59 10.58
C LYS A 2 -24.91 4.11 9.70
N ILE A 3 -25.01 4.25 8.37
CA ILE A 3 -23.94 3.80 7.43
C ILE A 3 -22.64 4.57 7.66
N TYR A 4 -22.73 5.88 7.94
CA TYR A 4 -21.57 6.72 8.24
C TYR A 4 -20.83 6.25 9.49
N GLN A 5 -21.57 5.92 10.55
CA GLN A 5 -21.01 5.40 11.80
C GLN A 5 -20.33 4.03 11.60
N ILE A 6 -20.96 3.12 10.85
CA ILE A 6 -20.39 1.80 10.54
C ILE A 6 -19.04 1.94 9.83
N ASN A 7 -18.96 2.82 8.82
CA ASN A 7 -17.72 3.02 8.07
C ASN A 7 -16.62 3.67 8.91
N ILE A 8 -16.94 4.61 9.80
CA ILE A 8 -15.97 5.17 10.75
C ILE A 8 -15.42 4.08 11.67
N VAL A 9 -16.31 3.29 12.26
CA VAL A 9 -15.90 2.20 13.17
C VAL A 9 -15.01 1.21 12.44
N LYS A 10 -15.41 0.77 11.24
CA LYS A 10 -14.62 -0.13 10.39
C LYS A 10 -13.24 0.44 10.06
N THR A 11 -13.18 1.73 9.69
CA THR A 11 -11.92 2.43 9.40
C THR A 11 -11.03 2.45 10.63
N SER A 12 -11.59 2.80 11.79
CA SER A 12 -10.87 2.88 13.06
C SER A 12 -10.30 1.52 13.46
N ILE A 13 -11.09 0.44 13.33
CA ILE A 13 -10.64 -0.93 13.57
C ILE A 13 -9.47 -1.27 12.65
N PHE A 14 -9.58 -1.00 11.35
CA PHE A 14 -8.47 -1.29 10.44
C PHE A 14 -7.21 -0.48 10.77
N VAL A 15 -7.34 0.81 11.07
CA VAL A 15 -6.19 1.65 11.47
C VAL A 15 -5.48 1.03 12.67
N VAL A 16 -6.22 0.71 13.74
CA VAL A 16 -5.65 0.15 14.97
C VAL A 16 -5.03 -1.22 14.71
N VAL A 17 -5.74 -2.12 14.05
CA VAL A 17 -5.25 -3.49 13.79
C VAL A 17 -3.98 -3.46 12.96
N PHE A 18 -3.96 -2.74 11.83
CA PHE A 18 -2.77 -2.68 10.99
C PHE A 18 -1.62 -1.92 11.64
N TYR A 19 -1.91 -0.91 12.46
CA TYR A 19 -0.88 -0.22 13.22
C TYR A 19 -0.22 -1.15 14.24
N LEU A 20 -1.00 -1.91 15.02
CA LEU A 20 -0.47 -2.90 15.95
C LEU A 20 0.29 -4.02 15.25
N LEU A 21 -0.20 -4.50 14.11
CA LEU A 21 0.52 -5.46 13.27
C LEU A 21 1.85 -4.89 12.80
N TYR A 22 1.88 -3.62 12.37
CA TYR A 22 3.12 -2.98 11.96
C TYR A 22 4.12 -2.86 13.11
N LEU A 23 3.69 -2.39 14.29
CA LEU A 23 4.56 -2.34 15.47
C LEU A 23 5.11 -3.72 15.83
N SER A 24 4.24 -4.73 15.83
CA SER A 24 4.65 -6.11 16.08
C SER A 24 5.65 -6.60 15.04
N SER A 25 5.47 -6.21 13.77
CA SER A 25 6.39 -6.55 12.68
C SER A 25 7.79 -5.96 12.88
N GLN A 26 7.88 -4.73 13.38
CA GLN A 26 9.14 -4.03 13.58
C GLN A 26 9.85 -4.48 14.86
N TYR A 27 9.12 -4.57 15.97
CA TYR A 27 9.72 -4.88 17.28
C TYR A 27 9.92 -6.39 17.51
N ILE A 28 8.96 -7.22 17.09
CA ILE A 28 9.03 -8.67 17.26
C ILE A 28 9.68 -9.34 16.02
N ARG A 29 9.98 -8.56 14.97
CA ARG A 29 10.51 -9.04 13.69
C ARG A 29 9.62 -10.09 13.03
N LEU A 30 8.32 -10.06 13.32
CA LEU A 30 7.33 -10.89 12.67
C LEU A 30 7.06 -10.35 11.27
N ALA A 31 7.64 -11.00 10.26
CA ALA A 31 7.41 -10.67 8.86
C ALA A 31 7.52 -9.15 8.53
N PRO A 32 8.65 -8.50 8.88
CA PRO A 32 8.82 -7.04 8.87
C PRO A 32 8.67 -6.41 7.48
N THR A 33 8.84 -7.20 6.42
CA THR A 33 8.69 -6.79 5.02
C THR A 33 7.28 -7.06 4.49
N ILE A 34 6.64 -8.14 4.94
CA ILE A 34 5.34 -8.61 4.42
C ILE A 34 4.21 -7.72 4.95
N ILE A 35 4.24 -7.38 6.24
CA ILE A 35 3.15 -6.61 6.87
C ILE A 35 2.97 -5.24 6.18
N PRO A 36 4.01 -4.41 5.98
CA PRO A 36 3.88 -3.14 5.27
C PRO A 36 3.32 -3.27 3.84
N ILE A 37 3.67 -4.35 3.13
CA ILE A 37 3.19 -4.63 1.77
C ILE A 37 1.71 -5.05 1.78
N LEU A 38 1.24 -5.69 2.85
CA LEU A 38 -0.16 -6.11 2.97
C LEU A 38 -1.07 -5.03 3.56
N THR A 39 -0.54 -4.07 4.31
CA THR A 39 -1.30 -2.98 4.94
C THR A 39 -2.34 -2.32 4.02
N PRO A 40 -2.03 -2.01 2.74
CA PRO A 40 -3.00 -1.35 1.87
C PRO A 40 -4.24 -2.17 1.56
N ILE A 41 -4.28 -3.48 1.80
CA ILE A 41 -5.45 -4.31 1.52
C ILE A 41 -6.73 -3.80 2.21
N SER A 42 -6.59 -3.15 3.38
CA SER A 42 -7.69 -2.50 4.10
C SER A 42 -8.42 -1.44 3.25
N ILE A 43 -7.70 -0.74 2.35
CA ILE A 43 -8.27 0.26 1.44
C ILE A 43 -9.32 -0.40 0.53
N LEU A 44 -9.13 -1.66 0.12
CA LEU A 44 -10.07 -2.38 -0.73
C LEU A 44 -11.37 -2.80 -0.02
N TYR A 45 -11.36 -2.78 1.31
CA TYR A 45 -12.52 -3.10 2.16
C TYR A 45 -13.31 -1.87 2.64
N LEU A 46 -12.77 -0.66 2.46
CA LEU A 46 -13.40 0.59 2.86
C LEU A 46 -14.09 1.26 1.67
N ASP A 47 -14.86 2.34 1.85
CA ASP A 47 -15.27 3.19 0.71
C ASP A 47 -14.13 4.14 0.31
N LYS A 48 -14.28 4.86 -0.80
CA LYS A 48 -13.25 5.76 -1.34
C LYS A 48 -12.74 6.79 -0.32
N LYS A 49 -13.67 7.52 0.33
CA LYS A 49 -13.35 8.52 1.36
C LYS A 49 -12.64 7.89 2.57
N TYR A 50 -13.11 6.74 3.02
CA TYR A 50 -12.58 6.07 4.21
C TYR A 50 -11.24 5.39 3.97
N GLY A 51 -10.96 4.91 2.74
CA GLY A 51 -9.63 4.44 2.37
C GLY A 51 -8.57 5.55 2.42
N PHE A 52 -8.94 6.77 2.02
CA PHE A 52 -8.07 7.94 2.17
C PHE A 52 -7.84 8.28 3.66
N ILE A 53 -8.92 8.34 4.46
CA ILE A 53 -8.83 8.57 5.91
C ILE A 53 -7.94 7.52 6.58
N PHE A 54 -8.15 6.23 6.29
CA PHE A 54 -7.30 5.13 6.76
C PHE A 54 -5.82 5.41 6.46
N SER A 55 -5.51 5.77 5.22
CA SER A 55 -4.12 5.94 4.77
C SER A 55 -3.42 7.10 5.47
N VAL A 56 -4.11 8.24 5.61
CA VAL A 56 -3.58 9.42 6.30
C VAL A 56 -3.44 9.17 7.80
N SER A 57 -4.47 8.59 8.44
CA SER A 57 -4.41 8.26 9.88
C SER A 57 -3.32 7.25 10.19
N TYR A 58 -3.18 6.20 9.38
CA TYR A 58 -2.13 5.20 9.53
C TYR A 58 -0.74 5.81 9.36
N MET A 59 -0.53 6.60 8.30
CA MET A 59 0.73 7.33 8.08
C MET A 59 1.06 8.24 9.26
N PHE A 60 0.08 9.00 9.75
CA PHE A 60 0.27 9.90 10.89
C PHE A 60 0.67 9.15 12.16
N LEU A 61 0.01 8.02 12.47
CA LEU A 61 0.37 7.18 13.61
C LEU A 61 1.80 6.63 13.51
N LEU A 62 2.22 6.18 12.33
CA LEU A 62 3.60 5.74 12.12
C LEU A 62 4.60 6.89 12.30
N PHE A 63 4.27 8.07 11.76
CA PHE A 63 5.12 9.25 11.82
C PHE A 63 5.38 9.69 13.27
N ILE A 64 4.33 9.83 14.08
CA ILE A 64 4.46 10.24 15.50
C ILE A 64 5.15 9.17 16.36
N SER A 65 5.20 7.93 15.89
CA SER A 65 5.83 6.80 16.58
C SER A 65 7.31 6.62 16.25
N GLY A 66 7.90 7.57 15.52
CA GLY A 66 9.34 7.56 15.19
C GLY A 66 9.70 6.81 13.90
N PHE A 67 8.71 6.42 13.09
CA PHE A 67 8.93 5.76 11.81
C PHE A 67 8.75 6.73 10.63
N GLN A 68 9.40 7.90 10.67
CA GLN A 68 9.11 8.97 9.70
C GLN A 68 9.42 8.54 8.27
N ILE A 69 10.61 7.99 8.03
CA ILE A 69 11.03 7.52 6.70
C ILE A 69 10.12 6.39 6.22
N GLN A 70 9.89 5.38 7.06
CA GLN A 70 9.06 4.23 6.69
C GLN A 70 7.61 4.64 6.43
N SER A 71 7.07 5.61 7.18
CA SER A 71 5.71 6.12 6.97
C SER A 71 5.54 6.75 5.58
N LEU A 72 6.51 7.57 5.14
CA LEU A 72 6.51 8.18 3.82
C LEU A 72 6.66 7.11 2.73
N SER A 73 7.60 6.18 2.91
CA SER A 73 7.79 5.06 1.98
C SER A 73 6.52 4.24 1.83
N ILE A 74 5.87 3.83 2.93
CA ILE A 74 4.65 3.03 2.87
C ILE A 74 3.52 3.80 2.18
N PHE A 75 3.38 5.09 2.48
CA PHE A 75 2.36 5.92 1.88
C PHE A 75 2.55 6.07 0.37
N PHE A 76 3.73 6.50 -0.08
CA PHE A 76 3.98 6.76 -1.50
C PHE A 76 4.14 5.49 -2.34
N LEU A 77 4.75 4.43 -1.79
CA LEU A 77 5.04 3.21 -2.53
C LEU A 77 3.85 2.25 -2.60
N PHE A 78 3.00 2.21 -1.57
CA PHE A 78 1.98 1.17 -1.45
C PHE A 78 0.55 1.72 -1.27
N LEU A 79 0.32 2.67 -0.36
CA LEU A 79 -1.03 3.18 -0.10
C LEU A 79 -1.55 4.04 -1.26
N LEU A 80 -0.77 5.04 -1.70
CA LEU A 80 -1.18 6.00 -2.73
C LEU A 80 -1.52 5.33 -4.07
N PRO A 81 -0.72 4.38 -4.60
CA PRO A 81 -1.08 3.65 -5.82
C PRO A 81 -2.43 2.95 -5.71
N LEU A 82 -2.72 2.32 -4.57
CA LEU A 82 -3.96 1.60 -4.35
C LEU A 82 -5.17 2.55 -4.22
N ILE A 83 -5.01 3.69 -3.55
CA ILE A 83 -6.04 4.74 -3.50
C ILE A 83 -6.40 5.19 -4.91
N LEU A 84 -5.39 5.46 -5.75
CA LEU A 84 -5.58 5.91 -7.12
C LEU A 84 -6.24 4.84 -7.97
N PHE A 85 -5.77 3.60 -7.89
CA PHE A 85 -6.36 2.46 -8.59
C PHE A 85 -7.85 2.32 -8.29
N LYS A 86 -8.22 2.41 -7.01
CA LYS A 86 -9.62 2.28 -6.58
C LYS A 86 -10.50 3.48 -6.98
N ASN A 87 -9.92 4.67 -7.03
CA ASN A 87 -10.67 5.89 -7.31
C ASN A 87 -10.87 6.14 -8.81
N LEU A 88 -9.89 5.77 -9.63
CA LEU A 88 -9.87 5.99 -11.06
C LEU A 88 -10.66 4.88 -11.79
N LYS A 89 -11.62 5.29 -12.62
CA LYS A 89 -12.47 4.34 -13.37
C LYS A 89 -11.77 3.75 -14.60
N LYS A 90 -10.79 4.47 -15.18
CA LYS A 90 -10.14 4.10 -16.44
C LYS A 90 -8.70 3.65 -16.16
N PHE A 91 -8.38 2.42 -16.54
CA PHE A 91 -7.04 1.85 -16.37
C PHE A 91 -5.95 2.70 -17.05
N LEU A 92 -6.22 3.26 -18.23
CA LEU A 92 -5.26 4.11 -18.95
C LEU A 92 -4.89 5.38 -18.14
N VAL A 93 -5.86 5.99 -17.46
CA VAL A 93 -5.60 7.15 -16.59
C VAL A 93 -4.78 6.73 -15.37
N TYR A 94 -5.09 5.57 -14.79
CA TYR A 94 -4.28 5.00 -13.72
C TYR A 94 -2.83 4.75 -14.17
N ALA A 95 -2.63 4.16 -15.35
CA ALA A 95 -1.30 3.85 -15.88
C ALA A 95 -0.45 5.12 -16.09
N ILE A 96 -1.05 6.19 -16.64
CA ILE A 96 -0.36 7.47 -16.78
C ILE A 96 0.03 8.05 -15.42
N ILE A 97 -0.87 8.02 -14.45
CA ILE A 97 -0.57 8.54 -13.10
C ILE A 97 0.48 7.66 -12.41
N ALA A 98 0.41 6.34 -12.56
CA ALA A 98 1.41 5.41 -12.06
C ALA A 98 2.79 5.67 -12.68
N LEU A 99 2.83 6.07 -13.95
CA LEU A 99 4.08 6.46 -14.61
C LEU A 99 4.66 7.72 -13.97
N ILE A 100 3.85 8.76 -13.78
CA ILE A 100 4.28 9.99 -13.10
C ILE A 100 4.76 9.70 -11.67
N LEU A 101 4.00 8.90 -10.91
CA LEU A 101 4.39 8.49 -9.56
C LEU A 101 5.67 7.65 -9.56
N SER A 102 5.86 6.79 -10.54
CA SER A 102 7.07 5.99 -10.65
C SER A 102 8.30 6.87 -10.85
N ILE A 103 8.20 7.92 -11.69
CA ILE A 103 9.28 8.88 -11.92
C ILE A 103 9.58 9.66 -10.63
N LEU A 104 8.54 10.19 -9.98
CA LEU A 104 8.70 10.97 -8.75
C LEU A 104 9.30 10.13 -7.62
N ASN A 105 8.77 8.94 -7.36
CA ASN A 105 9.29 8.06 -6.31
C ASN A 105 10.72 7.61 -6.63
N TYR A 106 11.01 7.29 -7.89
CA TYR A 106 12.36 6.89 -8.29
C TYR A 106 13.37 8.04 -8.11
N TYR A 107 12.98 9.26 -8.45
CA TYR A 107 13.79 10.46 -8.20
C TYR A 107 14.03 10.69 -6.71
N ILE A 108 12.97 10.61 -5.89
CA ILE A 108 13.09 10.75 -4.43
C ILE A 108 14.04 9.69 -3.84
N ILE A 109 13.92 8.43 -4.26
CA ILE A 109 14.80 7.35 -3.80
C ILE A 109 16.26 7.61 -4.22
N PHE A 110 16.49 8.04 -5.46
CA PHE A 110 17.85 8.26 -5.94
C PHE A 110 18.55 9.47 -5.30
N GLU A 111 17.82 10.54 -5.01
CA GLU A 111 18.39 11.77 -4.42
C GLU A 111 18.51 11.70 -2.89
N PHE A 112 17.49 11.17 -2.20
CA PHE A 112 17.44 11.22 -0.73
C PHE A 112 17.84 9.90 -0.07
N PHE A 113 17.83 8.79 -0.82
CA PHE A 113 18.07 7.44 -0.29
C PHE A 113 19.15 6.70 -1.06
N THR A 114 20.10 7.43 -1.66
CA THR A 114 21.21 6.87 -2.44
C THR A 114 22.03 5.87 -1.64
N GLU A 115 22.16 6.09 -0.32
CA GLU A 115 22.87 5.20 0.61
C GLU A 115 22.23 3.82 0.76
N LEU A 116 20.92 3.70 0.47
CA LEU A 116 20.18 2.43 0.47
C LEU A 116 20.32 1.67 -0.86
N ILE A 117 20.83 2.32 -1.91
CA ILE A 117 20.99 1.72 -3.23
C ILE A 117 22.40 1.10 -3.33
N PRO A 118 22.52 -0.20 -3.66
CA PRO A 118 23.81 -0.82 -3.87
C PRO A 118 24.66 -0.08 -4.91
N GLN A 119 25.95 0.14 -4.61
CA GLN A 119 26.88 0.90 -5.47
C GLN A 119 26.95 0.39 -6.92
N PHE A 120 26.79 -0.93 -7.14
CA PHE A 120 26.79 -1.49 -8.49
C PHE A 120 25.60 -1.03 -9.35
N ILE A 121 24.45 -0.71 -8.72
CA ILE A 121 23.29 -0.11 -9.41
C ILE A 121 23.55 1.37 -9.65
N LEU A 122 24.17 2.08 -8.70
CA LEU A 122 24.52 3.49 -8.84
C LEU A 122 25.50 3.75 -9.98
N ASN A 123 26.41 2.81 -10.24
CA ASN A 123 27.45 2.96 -11.26
C ASN A 123 27.02 2.45 -12.65
N ASN A 124 25.87 1.78 -12.77
CA ASN A 124 25.42 1.19 -14.04
C ASN A 124 24.09 1.77 -14.50
N ALA A 125 24.14 2.60 -15.54
CA ALA A 125 22.95 3.26 -16.11
C ALA A 125 21.87 2.28 -16.57
N LEU A 126 22.26 1.11 -17.11
CA LEU A 126 21.29 0.08 -17.53
C LEU A 126 20.53 -0.47 -16.32
N LEU A 127 21.23 -0.79 -15.22
CA LEU A 127 20.59 -1.30 -14.00
C LEU A 127 19.63 -0.28 -13.39
N LYS A 128 19.94 1.02 -13.48
CA LYS A 128 19.00 2.08 -13.08
C LYS A 128 17.73 2.05 -13.92
N ILE A 129 17.87 1.99 -15.25
CA ILE A 129 16.72 1.92 -16.15
C ILE A 129 15.88 0.67 -15.86
N PHE A 130 16.51 -0.48 -15.67
CA PHE A 130 15.82 -1.71 -15.30
C PHE A 130 15.09 -1.59 -13.95
N GLY A 131 15.72 -0.98 -12.94
CA GLY A 131 15.10 -0.74 -11.63
C GLY A 131 13.85 0.13 -11.73
N TYR A 132 13.92 1.21 -12.53
CA TYR A 132 12.78 2.07 -12.80
C TYR A 132 11.64 1.32 -13.50
N ILE A 133 11.94 0.56 -14.56
CA ILE A 133 10.94 -0.23 -15.29
C ILE A 133 10.30 -1.26 -14.38
N ALA A 134 11.10 -1.98 -13.58
CA ALA A 134 10.60 -2.95 -12.62
C ALA A 134 9.67 -2.31 -11.58
N TYR A 135 10.02 -1.12 -11.09
CA TYR A 135 9.18 -0.38 -10.15
C TYR A 135 7.87 0.09 -10.78
N TYR A 136 7.90 0.59 -12.02
CA TYR A 136 6.69 0.95 -12.77
C TYR A 136 5.77 -0.27 -13.00
N VAL A 137 6.33 -1.40 -13.42
CA VAL A 137 5.60 -2.66 -13.58
C VAL A 137 4.99 -3.12 -12.25
N PHE A 138 5.75 -3.01 -11.15
CA PHE A 138 5.25 -3.29 -9.81
C PHE A 138 4.04 -2.41 -9.46
N LEU A 139 4.13 -1.10 -9.67
CA LEU A 139 3.02 -0.17 -9.42
C LEU A 139 1.77 -0.51 -10.24
N LEU A 140 1.93 -1.00 -11.47
CA LEU A 140 0.80 -1.45 -12.28
C LEU A 140 0.21 -2.75 -11.75
N ALA A 141 1.03 -3.75 -11.44
CA ALA A 141 0.58 -5.09 -11.05
C ALA A 141 0.06 -5.17 -9.60
N TYR A 142 0.65 -4.40 -8.70
CA TYR A 142 0.43 -4.49 -7.26
C TYR A 142 -1.05 -4.35 -6.84
N PRO A 143 -1.82 -3.36 -7.33
CA PRO A 143 -3.25 -3.28 -7.01
C PRO A 143 -4.06 -4.48 -7.49
N PHE A 144 -3.73 -5.07 -8.65
CA PHE A 144 -4.40 -6.27 -9.15
C PHE A 144 -4.10 -7.47 -8.27
N LEU A 145 -2.84 -7.64 -7.85
CA LEU A 145 -2.44 -8.70 -6.93
C LEU A 145 -3.18 -8.59 -5.59
N LEU A 146 -3.27 -7.39 -5.02
CA LEU A 146 -4.04 -7.16 -3.80
C LEU A 146 -5.54 -7.40 -3.99
N ASN A 147 -6.11 -7.01 -5.12
CA ASN A 147 -7.52 -7.27 -5.40
C ASN A 147 -7.79 -8.77 -5.55
N ARG A 148 -6.88 -9.52 -6.16
CA ARG A 148 -6.95 -10.99 -6.22
C ARG A 148 -6.85 -11.61 -4.84
N LEU A 149 -5.91 -11.15 -4.01
CA LEU A 149 -5.78 -11.62 -2.63
C LEU A 149 -7.05 -11.36 -1.82
N LYS A 150 -7.66 -10.18 -1.98
CA LYS A 150 -8.94 -9.84 -1.36
C LYS A 150 -10.05 -10.83 -1.74
N MET A 151 -10.19 -11.15 -3.03
CA MET A 151 -11.18 -12.12 -3.49
C MET A 151 -10.96 -13.51 -2.88
N GLU A 152 -9.70 -13.97 -2.80
CA GLU A 152 -9.38 -15.26 -2.16
C GLU A 152 -9.72 -15.24 -0.66
N ILE A 153 -9.42 -14.16 0.05
CA ILE A 153 -9.81 -13.99 1.46
C ILE A 153 -11.33 -14.04 1.61
N ASP A 154 -12.06 -13.30 0.78
CA ASP A 154 -13.53 -13.26 0.82
C ASP A 154 -14.13 -14.65 0.53
N ASN A 155 -13.58 -15.39 -0.44
CA ASN A 155 -13.97 -16.76 -0.75
C ASN A 155 -13.75 -17.72 0.44
N ILE A 156 -12.59 -17.62 1.08
CA ILE A 156 -12.25 -18.43 2.26
C ILE A 156 -13.23 -18.11 3.39
N ILE A 157 -13.45 -16.83 3.68
CA ILE A 157 -14.36 -16.38 4.74
C ILE A 157 -15.78 -16.89 4.49
N ASN A 158 -16.31 -16.72 3.27
CA ASN A 158 -17.65 -17.16 2.91
C ASN A 158 -17.81 -18.67 3.04
N LYS A 159 -16.79 -19.43 2.62
CA LYS A 159 -16.75 -20.89 2.76
C LYS A 159 -16.83 -21.33 4.23
N TYR A 160 -16.12 -20.66 5.14
CA TYR A 160 -16.12 -20.99 6.56
C TYR A 160 -17.33 -20.45 7.32
N MET A 161 -17.94 -19.35 6.88
CA MET A 161 -19.16 -18.79 7.47
C MET A 161 -20.45 -19.48 6.99
N GLY A 162 -20.36 -20.52 6.16
CA GLY A 162 -21.52 -21.31 5.73
C GLY A 162 -22.44 -20.59 4.73
N GLN A 163 -22.01 -19.45 4.17
CA GLN A 163 -22.68 -18.89 3.00
C GLN A 163 -22.24 -19.71 1.79
N LYS A 164 -22.99 -20.79 1.50
CA LYS A 164 -23.01 -21.39 0.16
C LYS A 164 -23.35 -20.25 -0.80
N GLY A 165 -22.37 -19.80 -1.58
CA GLY A 165 -22.63 -18.98 -2.74
C GLY A 165 -23.49 -19.80 -3.69
N ASP A 166 -24.69 -19.29 -3.98
CA ASP A 166 -25.37 -19.59 -5.22
C ASP A 166 -24.62 -18.94 -6.39
#